data_AF-A0AAP3A947-F1
#
_entry.id   AF-A0AAP3A947-F1
#
_cell.length_a   1.000
_cell.length_b   1.000
_cell.length_c   1.000
_cell.angle_alpha   90.00
_cell.angle_beta   90.00
_cell.angle_gamma   90.00
#
_symmetry.space_group_name_H-M   'P 1'
#
loop_
_entity.id
_entity.type
_entity.pdbx_description
1 polymer ?
#
loop_
_entity_poly.entity_id
_entity_poly.type
_entity_poly.pdbx_seq_one_letter_code
_entity_poly.pdbx_strand_id
1 'polypeptide(L)'
;MDILELFYEHEELSLTEMVQLTSMPKTSVYRLIGSLEEMKFLQKNEKGKYRLGVVFLRFGQLVSQRLSVRNIAIPYMKELRDNLG
;
A
#
# COMPACT_ATOMS: atom_id res chain seq x y z
N MET A 1 -6.21 12.23 7.11
CA MET A 1 -5.28 11.09 7.03
C MET A 1 -6.13 9.86 6.84
N ASP A 2 -5.93 9.14 5.75
CA ASP A 2 -6.65 7.89 5.46
C ASP A 2 -6.13 6.77 6.39
N ILE A 3 -6.96 5.79 6.75
CA ILE A 3 -6.56 4.69 7.67
C ILE A 3 -5.32 3.95 7.15
N LEU A 4 -5.21 3.76 5.83
CA LEU A 4 -4.07 3.07 5.23
C LEU A 4 -2.76 3.87 5.36
N GLU A 5 -2.83 5.20 5.40
CA GLU A 5 -1.65 6.07 5.53
C GLU A 5 -1.02 5.98 6.92
N LEU A 6 -1.79 5.60 7.94
CA LEU A 6 -1.25 5.38 9.29
C LEU A 6 -0.16 4.31 9.30
N PHE A 7 -0.19 3.38 8.36
CA PHE A 7 0.80 2.31 8.25
C PHE A 7 2.13 2.75 7.63
N TYR A 8 2.29 4.02 7.24
CA TYR A 8 3.60 4.58 6.90
C TYR A 8 4.50 4.74 8.13
N GLU A 9 3.91 5.03 9.29
CA GLU A 9 4.65 5.28 10.55
C GLU A 9 4.48 4.15 11.57
N HIS A 10 3.50 3.26 11.35
CA HIS A 10 3.15 2.19 12.28
C HIS A 10 3.05 0.84 11.57
N GLU A 11 3.82 -0.15 12.02
CA GLU A 11 3.78 -1.50 11.46
C GLU A 11 2.45 -2.22 11.75
N GLU A 12 1.92 -2.05 12.97
CA GLU A 12 0.66 -2.64 13.42
C GLU A 12 -0.14 -1.69 14.32
N LEU A 13 -1.46 -1.70 14.17
CA LEU A 13 -2.38 -0.83 14.92
C LEU A 13 -3.66 -1.56 15.33
N SER A 14 -4.12 -1.33 16.55
CA SER A 14 -5.45 -1.74 17.01
C SER A 14 -6.54 -0.79 16.54
N LEU A 15 -7.80 -1.21 16.63
CA LEU A 15 -8.96 -0.34 16.37
C LEU A 15 -8.91 0.94 17.23
N THR A 16 -8.53 0.83 18.50
CA THR A 16 -8.49 1.98 19.42
C THR A 16 -7.42 2.98 19.01
N GLU A 17 -6.23 2.52 18.65
CA GLU A 17 -5.15 3.39 18.16
C GLU A 17 -5.56 4.08 16.86
N MET A 18 -6.18 3.36 15.91
CA MET A 18 -6.69 3.97 14.68
C MET A 18 -7.78 5.02 14.94
N VAL A 19 -8.68 4.79 15.89
CA VAL A 19 -9.70 5.79 16.29
C VAL A 19 -9.05 7.05 16.86
N GLN A 20 -8.03 6.90 17.70
CA GLN A 20 -7.31 8.04 18.29
C GLN A 20 -6.55 8.83 17.23
N LEU A 21 -5.83 8.14 16.34
CA LEU A 21 -4.99 8.77 15.32
C LEU A 21 -5.81 9.46 14.22
N THR A 22 -6.93 8.86 13.80
CA THR A 22 -7.80 9.44 12.76
C THR A 22 -8.79 10.48 13.29
N SER A 23 -9.04 10.49 14.61
CA SER A 23 -10.15 11.25 15.22
C SER A 23 -11.53 10.92 14.61
N MET A 24 -11.68 9.75 13.97
CA MET A 24 -12.95 9.30 13.39
C MET A 24 -13.82 8.58 14.42
N PRO A 25 -15.15 8.58 14.27
CA PRO A 25 -16.03 7.78 15.11
C PRO A 25 -15.66 6.29 15.07
N LYS A 26 -15.67 5.63 16.24
CA LYS A 26 -15.31 4.20 16.38
C LYS A 26 -16.09 3.29 15.42
N THR A 27 -17.37 3.57 15.21
CA THR A 27 -18.23 2.80 14.29
C THR A 27 -17.79 2.95 12.84
N SER A 28 -17.36 4.14 12.43
CA SER A 28 -16.83 4.40 11.08
C SER A 28 -15.50 3.71 10.86
N VAL A 29 -14.57 3.80 11.82
CA VAL A 29 -13.28 3.09 11.74
C VAL A 29 -13.51 1.59 11.70
N TYR A 30 -14.38 1.05 12.57
CA TYR A 30 -14.70 -0.38 12.60
C TYR A 30 -15.25 -0.89 11.25
N ARG A 31 -16.20 -0.17 10.65
CA ARG A 31 -16.71 -0.51 9.32
C ARG A 31 -15.63 -0.47 8.26
N LEU A 32 -14.81 0.57 8.25
CA LEU A 32 -13.76 0.77 7.25
C LEU A 32 -12.69 -0.33 7.34
N ILE A 33 -12.19 -0.64 8.55
CA ILE A 33 -11.21 -1.72 8.72
C ILE A 33 -11.80 -3.08 8.37
N GLY A 34 -13.10 -3.30 8.63
CA GLY A 34 -13.80 -4.53 8.23
C GLY A 34 -13.82 -4.71 6.71
N SER A 35 -14.19 -3.66 5.97
CA SER A 35 -14.13 -3.69 4.50
C SER A 35 -12.71 -3.88 3.97
N LEU A 36 -11.71 -3.22 4.58
CA LEU A 36 -10.31 -3.40 4.19
C LEU A 36 -9.79 -4.82 4.49
N GLU A 37 -10.23 -5.44 5.58
CA GLU A 37 -9.90 -6.82 5.93
C GLU A 37 -10.55 -7.83 4.96
N GLU A 38 -11.82 -7.62 4.60
CA GLU A 38 -12.51 -8.42 3.57
C GLU A 38 -11.78 -8.36 2.22
N MET A 39 -11.34 -7.16 1.83
CA MET A 39 -10.54 -6.91 0.61
C MET A 39 -9.08 -7.38 0.72
N LYS A 40 -8.65 -7.91 1.87
CA LYS A 40 -7.27 -8.34 2.17
C LYS A 40 -6.23 -7.21 2.17
N PHE A 41 -6.69 -5.96 2.29
CA PHE A 41 -5.83 -4.79 2.42
C PHE A 41 -5.30 -4.67 3.85
N LEU A 42 -6.08 -5.09 4.83
CA LEU A 42 -5.61 -5.28 6.20
C LEU A 42 -5.68 -6.75 6.61
N GLN A 43 -4.81 -7.14 7.53
CA GLN A 43 -4.84 -8.45 8.17
C GLN A 43 -4.78 -8.26 9.69
N LYS A 44 -5.70 -8.90 10.40
CA LYS A 44 -5.70 -8.95 11.86
C LYS A 44 -4.80 -10.08 12.37
N ASN A 45 -3.94 -9.78 13.35
CA ASN A 45 -3.15 -10.78 14.05
C ASN A 45 -3.90 -11.35 15.27
N GLU A 46 -3.32 -12.36 15.91
CA GLU A 46 -3.91 -13.02 17.09
C GLU A 46 -4.09 -12.07 18.29
N LYS A 47 -3.30 -10.99 18.36
CA LYS A 47 -3.40 -9.94 19.38
C LYS A 47 -4.47 -8.89 19.06
N GLY A 48 -5.18 -9.05 17.95
CA GLY A 48 -6.24 -8.13 17.53
C GLY A 48 -5.75 -6.82 16.91
N LYS A 49 -4.46 -6.72 16.56
CA LYS A 49 -3.90 -5.60 15.80
C LYS A 49 -3.93 -5.89 14.30
N TYR A 50 -4.06 -4.83 13.52
CA TYR A 50 -4.13 -4.84 12.08
C TYR A 50 -2.78 -4.41 11.50
N ARG A 51 -2.43 -4.96 10.33
CA ARG A 51 -1.28 -4.58 9.51
C ARG A 51 -1.66 -4.60 8.04
N LEU A 52 -0.86 -3.96 7.18
CA LEU A 52 -1.03 -4.04 5.73
C LEU A 52 -0.98 -5.51 5.26
N GLY A 53 -1.94 -5.89 4.44
CA GLY A 53 -2.02 -7.21 3.85
C GLY A 53 -1.01 -7.39 2.71
N VAL A 54 -0.66 -8.65 2.43
CA VAL A 54 0.31 -9.03 1.38
C VAL A 54 -0.09 -8.57 -0.04
N VAL A 55 -1.33 -8.13 -0.26
CA VAL A 55 -1.78 -7.57 -1.54
C VAL A 55 -0.97 -6.33 -1.95
N PHE A 56 -0.48 -5.55 -0.99
CA PHE A 56 0.34 -4.38 -1.28
C PHE A 56 1.69 -4.72 -1.89
N LEU A 57 2.24 -5.91 -1.62
CA LEU A 57 3.45 -6.39 -2.31
C LEU A 57 3.18 -6.55 -3.81
N ARG A 58 2.01 -7.12 -4.18
CA ARG A 58 1.61 -7.29 -5.57
C ARG A 58 1.38 -5.95 -6.27
N PHE A 59 0.69 -5.02 -5.62
CA PHE A 59 0.50 -3.67 -6.16
C PHE A 59 1.83 -2.93 -6.31
N GLY A 60 2.71 -3.02 -5.31
CA GLY A 60 4.04 -2.45 -5.34
C GLY A 60 4.84 -2.97 -6.54
N GLN A 61 4.83 -4.28 -6.78
CA GLN A 61 5.48 -4.87 -7.94
C GLN A 61 4.88 -4.36 -9.26
N LEU A 62 3.55 -4.30 -9.38
CA LEU A 62 2.87 -3.82 -10.58
C LEU A 62 3.19 -2.34 -10.89
N VAL A 63 3.21 -1.48 -9.86
CA VAL A 63 3.53 -0.05 -10.02
C VAL A 63 5.02 0.13 -10.29
N SER A 64 5.89 -0.62 -9.61
CA SER A 64 7.34 -0.56 -9.81
C SER A 64 7.75 -0.89 -11.25
N GLN A 65 7.02 -1.74 -11.96
CA GLN A 65 7.29 -2.02 -13.38
C GLN A 65 7.11 -0.78 -14.26
N ARG A 66 6.16 0.11 -13.93
CA ARG A 66 5.95 1.38 -14.65
C ARG A 66 7.10 2.35 -14.40
N LEU A 67 7.63 2.34 -13.18
CA LEU A 67 8.76 3.15 -12.73
C LEU A 67 10.12 2.61 -13.18
N SER A 68 10.16 1.46 -13.86
CA SER A 68 11.43 0.87 -14.27
C SER A 68 12.18 1.83 -15.21
N VAL A 69 13.44 2.11 -14.86
CA VAL A 69 14.40 2.87 -15.70
C VAL A 69 14.42 2.33 -17.13
N ARG A 70 14.10 1.04 -17.31
CA ARG A 70 13.89 0.41 -18.62
C ARG A 70 12.95 1.19 -19.53
N ASN A 71 11.78 1.64 -19.05
CA ASN A 71 10.84 2.38 -19.89
C ASN A 71 11.40 3.74 -20.32
N ILE A 72 12.19 4.38 -19.44
CA ILE A 72 12.90 5.63 -19.75
C ILE A 72 14.08 5.36 -20.68
N ALA A 73 14.80 4.24 -20.50
CA ALA A 73 16.02 3.89 -21.21
C ALA A 73 15.76 3.33 -22.62
N ILE A 74 14.61 2.68 -22.86
CA ILE A 74 14.23 2.13 -24.18
C ILE A 74 14.40 3.13 -25.32
N PRO A 75 13.88 4.37 -25.26
CA PRO A 75 14.06 5.33 -26.34
C PRO A 75 15.55 5.66 -26.58
N TYR A 76 16.34 5.88 -25.53
CA TYR A 76 17.78 6.16 -25.66
C TYR A 76 18.59 4.96 -26.18
N MET A 77 18.23 3.72 -25.77
CA MET A 77 18.87 2.51 -26.29
C MET A 77 18.52 2.23 -27.76
N LYS A 78 17.28 2.55 -28.18
CA LYS A 78 16.88 2.49 -29.59
C LYS A 78 17.65 3.52 -30.41
N GLU A 79 17.72 4.76 -29.94
CA GLU A 79 18.51 5.82 -30.56
C GLU A 79 19.99 5.41 -30.70
N LEU A 80 20.58 4.87 -29.64
CA LEU A 80 21.97 4.39 -29.67
C LEU A 80 22.17 3.24 -30.67
N ARG A 81 21.22 2.29 -30.73
CA ARG A 81 21.24 1.20 -31.72
C ARG A 81 21.16 1.78 -33.13
N ASP A 82 20.15 2.59 -33.41
CA ASP A 82 19.87 3.12 -34.75
C ASP A 82 21.00 4.06 -35.25
N ASN A 83 21.73 4.71 -34.33
CA ASN A 83 22.93 5.50 -34.65
C ASN A 83 24.19 4.66 -34.85
N LEU A 84 24.23 3.43 -34.34
CA LEU A 84 25.37 2.51 -34.46
C LEU A 84 25.13 1.36 -35.47
N GLY A 85 23.90 1.22 -36.00
CA GLY A 85 23.51 0.20 -37.00
C GLY A 85 22.02 -0.03 -37.11
#